data_AF-A0A2V1CGC9-F1
#
_entry.id   AF-A0A2V1CGC9-F1
#
_cell.length_a   1.000
_cell.length_b   1.000
_cell.length_c   1.000
_cell.angle_alpha   90.00
_cell.angle_beta   90.00
_cell.angle_gamma   90.00
#
_symmetry.space_group_name_H-M   'P 1'
#
loop_
_entity.id
_entity.type
_entity.pdbx_description
1 polymer ?
#
loop_
_entity_poly.entity_id
_entity_poly.type
_entity_poly.pdbx_seq_one_letter_code
_entity_poly.pdbx_strand_id
1 'polypeptide(L)'
;MKVRLQQRLQAQHILHLTCNKQCIRALSLSVPRSSNSSSTPSAPAPATNNARWLSDIKARIGKCIMFGMSRDQTQEAATVMKAIGEEWRALVAGREGFLVGRKRAGLLRQAVVWGEMDRMEHVNNVMYIRYAESARVNWAYNYAVHIDPEHGKEWMDSVTPNGFGMILKSMRTDYKFPMTWPDHISVFHKLSYLPSASESSFVLDVMILSELHQRPAARCVEDIAVYDYLKKRKATVRPFMLKAFEQTWAEQEAEKVRVEKRIQEIESTVRDIERATWDRKDAIEDMGGSR
;
A
#
# COMPACT_ATOMS: atom_id res chain seq x y z
N MET A 1 75.72 -10.69 -2.35
CA MET A 1 75.05 -12.00 -2.25
C MET A 1 73.69 -11.91 -2.94
N LYS A 2 73.55 -12.52 -4.11
CA LYS A 2 72.28 -12.70 -4.84
C LYS A 2 71.66 -14.01 -4.37
N VAL A 3 70.41 -14.02 -3.92
CA VAL A 3 69.65 -15.25 -3.70
C VAL A 3 68.35 -15.16 -4.48
N ARG A 4 68.18 -16.14 -5.38
CA ARG A 4 67.05 -16.39 -6.26
C ARG A 4 65.83 -16.82 -5.43
N LEU A 5 64.65 -16.34 -5.81
CA LEU A 5 63.38 -17.02 -5.48
C LEU A 5 62.67 -17.39 -6.79
N GLN A 6 62.43 -18.70 -6.92
CA GLN A 6 61.85 -19.37 -8.06
C GLN A 6 60.36 -19.01 -8.22
N GLN A 7 59.97 -18.67 -9.46
CA GLN A 7 58.58 -18.69 -9.88
C GLN A 7 58.12 -20.14 -10.03
N ARG A 8 57.04 -20.51 -9.35
CA ARG A 8 56.26 -21.72 -9.66
C ARG A 8 54.97 -21.27 -10.35
N LEU A 9 54.85 -21.64 -11.62
CA LEU A 9 53.59 -21.67 -12.35
C LEU A 9 52.67 -22.70 -11.68
N GLN A 10 51.42 -22.33 -11.43
CA GLN A 10 50.33 -23.30 -11.31
C GLN A 10 49.21 -22.94 -12.29
N ALA A 11 48.77 -23.99 -12.99
CA ALA A 11 48.02 -23.98 -14.22
C ALA A 11 46.56 -23.55 -14.03
N GLN A 12 46.07 -22.83 -15.04
CA GLN A 12 44.67 -22.55 -15.28
C GLN A 12 43.96 -23.86 -15.67
N HIS A 13 42.93 -24.24 -14.93
CA HIS A 13 41.93 -25.20 -15.40
C HIS A 13 40.74 -24.42 -15.97
N ILE A 14 40.74 -24.27 -17.30
CA ILE A 14 39.60 -23.82 -18.10
C ILE A 14 38.70 -25.04 -18.32
N LEU A 15 37.54 -25.07 -17.67
CA LEU A 15 36.47 -26.01 -18.01
C LEU A 15 35.68 -25.44 -19.19
N HIS A 16 35.96 -26.00 -20.37
CA HIS A 16 35.10 -25.89 -21.56
C HIS A 16 33.77 -26.58 -21.28
N LEU A 17 32.68 -25.80 -21.18
CA LEU A 17 31.32 -26.30 -21.31
C LEU A 17 30.84 -26.00 -22.74
N THR A 18 30.78 -27.05 -23.54
CA THR A 18 30.24 -27.06 -24.90
C THR A 18 28.76 -26.71 -24.90
N CYS A 19 28.40 -25.72 -25.72
CA CYS A 19 27.04 -25.30 -26.04
C CYS A 19 26.26 -26.46 -26.68
N ASN A 20 25.26 -26.99 -25.97
CA ASN A 20 24.31 -27.95 -26.54
C ASN A 20 23.00 -27.20 -26.83
N LYS A 21 22.74 -26.93 -28.12
CA LYS A 21 21.48 -26.34 -28.59
C LYS A 21 20.40 -27.42 -28.56
N GLN A 22 19.55 -27.42 -27.54
CA GLN A 22 18.29 -28.15 -27.55
C GLN A 22 17.12 -27.16 -27.43
N CYS A 23 16.24 -27.18 -28.43
CA CYS A 23 15.01 -26.41 -28.50
C CYS A 23 14.13 -26.69 -27.28
N ILE A 24 13.94 -25.67 -26.42
CA ILE A 24 12.95 -25.74 -25.34
C ILE A 24 11.60 -25.33 -25.93
N ARG A 25 10.71 -26.32 -26.06
CA ARG A 25 9.30 -26.15 -26.41
C ARG A 25 8.61 -25.22 -25.41
N ALA A 26 7.72 -24.37 -25.93
CA ALA A 26 6.80 -23.57 -25.12
C ALA A 26 5.95 -24.47 -24.20
N LEU A 27 5.89 -24.14 -22.92
CA LEU A 27 5.03 -24.80 -21.93
C LEU A 27 3.57 -24.44 -22.24
N SER A 28 2.84 -25.38 -22.83
CA SER A 28 1.39 -25.34 -22.95
C SER A 28 0.75 -25.54 -21.57
N LEU A 29 0.09 -24.51 -21.04
CA LEU A 29 -0.69 -24.60 -19.82
C LEU A 29 -2.03 -25.28 -20.11
N SER A 30 -2.13 -26.57 -19.82
CA SER A 30 -3.41 -27.29 -19.72
C SER A 30 -4.04 -26.99 -18.36
N VAL A 31 -5.23 -26.39 -18.37
CA VAL A 31 -6.06 -26.11 -17.19
C VAL A 31 -6.72 -27.41 -16.72
N PRO A 32 -6.58 -27.83 -15.45
CA PRO A 32 -7.36 -28.95 -14.94
C PRO A 32 -8.80 -28.50 -14.64
N ARG A 33 -9.76 -29.22 -15.22
CA ARG A 33 -11.20 -29.04 -15.03
C ARG A 33 -11.57 -29.66 -13.68
N SER A 34 -11.86 -28.83 -12.68
CA SER A 34 -12.42 -29.28 -11.40
C SER A 34 -13.85 -28.78 -11.27
N SER A 35 -14.78 -29.73 -11.14
CA SER A 35 -16.19 -29.52 -10.85
C SER A 35 -16.42 -29.46 -9.34
N ASN A 36 -16.87 -28.31 -8.80
CA ASN A 36 -18.02 -28.25 -7.87
C ASN A 36 -18.33 -26.85 -7.31
N SER A 37 -19.63 -26.66 -7.11
CA SER A 37 -20.38 -25.71 -6.28
C SER A 37 -20.25 -24.21 -6.59
N SER A 38 -21.33 -23.70 -7.16
CA SER A 38 -21.70 -22.30 -7.37
C SER A 38 -21.93 -21.55 -6.06
N SER A 39 -21.01 -20.65 -5.73
CA SER A 39 -21.31 -19.41 -5.02
C SER A 39 -20.45 -18.32 -5.66
N THR A 40 -21.04 -17.57 -6.59
CA THR A 40 -20.41 -16.43 -7.25
C THR A 40 -20.06 -15.39 -6.18
N PRO A 41 -18.78 -15.01 -6.00
CA PRO A 41 -18.48 -13.75 -5.31
C PRO A 41 -19.06 -12.64 -6.20
N SER A 42 -19.88 -11.76 -5.62
CA SER A 42 -20.30 -10.55 -6.31
C SER A 42 -19.05 -9.82 -6.80
N ALA A 43 -18.99 -9.55 -8.11
CA ALA A 43 -17.95 -8.74 -8.67
C ALA A 43 -17.96 -7.38 -7.94
N PRO A 44 -16.82 -6.89 -7.43
CA PRO A 44 -16.78 -5.57 -6.81
C PRO A 44 -17.19 -4.54 -7.88
N ALA A 45 -18.03 -3.59 -7.47
CA ALA A 45 -18.43 -2.46 -8.32
C ALA A 45 -17.21 -1.84 -9.01
N PRO A 46 -17.31 -1.38 -10.27
CA PRO A 46 -16.18 -0.77 -10.96
C PRO A 46 -15.69 0.42 -10.13
N ALA A 47 -14.48 0.31 -9.60
CA ALA A 47 -13.87 1.37 -8.82
C ALA A 47 -13.71 2.58 -9.75
N THR A 48 -14.48 3.64 -9.51
CA THR A 48 -14.28 5.01 -10.05
C THR A 48 -12.98 5.65 -9.56
N ASN A 49 -12.09 4.85 -8.98
CA ASN A 49 -10.88 5.27 -8.32
C ASN A 49 -9.79 5.50 -9.37
N ASN A 50 -9.75 6.74 -9.90
CA ASN A 50 -8.66 7.18 -10.78
C ASN A 50 -7.33 7.11 -10.01
N ALA A 51 -6.53 6.07 -10.28
CA ALA A 51 -5.22 5.87 -9.66
C ALA A 51 -4.22 7.00 -9.93
N ARG A 52 -4.50 7.87 -10.91
CA ARG A 52 -3.70 9.03 -11.28
C ARG A 52 -4.24 10.35 -10.70
N TRP A 53 -5.34 10.32 -9.96
CA TRP A 53 -6.00 11.53 -9.45
C TRP A 53 -5.02 12.53 -8.79
N LEU A 54 -4.17 12.06 -7.88
CA LEU A 54 -3.23 12.94 -7.18
C LEU A 54 -2.20 13.57 -8.13
N SER A 55 -1.68 12.81 -9.10
CA SER A 55 -0.77 13.36 -10.11
C SER A 55 -1.48 14.30 -11.08
N ASP A 56 -2.73 14.00 -11.44
CA ASP A 56 -3.54 14.80 -12.35
C ASP A 56 -3.86 16.17 -11.72
N ILE A 57 -4.23 16.21 -10.43
CA ILE A 57 -4.45 17.45 -9.69
C ILE A 57 -3.20 18.34 -9.67
N LYS A 58 -2.03 17.75 -9.40
CA LYS A 58 -0.76 18.49 -9.44
C LYS A 58 -0.45 19.03 -10.83
N ALA A 59 -0.67 18.23 -11.86
CA ALA A 59 -0.43 18.64 -13.24
C ALA A 59 -1.36 19.79 -13.66
N ARG A 60 -2.63 19.72 -13.26
CA ARG A 60 -3.63 20.77 -13.51
C ARG A 60 -3.24 22.10 -12.86
N ILE A 61 -2.85 22.08 -11.59
CA ILE A 61 -2.34 23.27 -10.89
C ILE A 61 -1.04 23.77 -11.54
N GLY A 62 -0.13 22.86 -11.89
CA GLY A 62 1.11 23.19 -12.60
C GLY A 62 0.86 23.93 -13.92
N LYS A 63 -0.16 23.52 -14.68
CA LYS A 63 -0.59 24.23 -15.90
C LYS A 63 -1.05 25.66 -15.59
N CYS A 64 -1.87 25.85 -14.55
CA CYS A 64 -2.29 27.20 -14.13
C CYS A 64 -1.08 28.07 -13.75
N ILE A 65 -0.11 27.52 -13.02
CA ILE A 65 1.13 28.23 -12.66
C ILE A 65 1.91 28.64 -13.91
N MET A 66 2.13 27.72 -14.85
CA MET A 66 2.89 27.99 -16.08
C MET A 66 2.22 29.05 -16.95
N PHE A 67 0.88 29.08 -17.00
CA PHE A 67 0.13 30.06 -17.77
C PHE A 67 0.21 31.49 -17.19
N GLY A 68 0.44 31.60 -15.88
CA GLY A 68 0.39 32.85 -15.12
C GLY A 68 -0.86 32.94 -14.24
N MET A 69 -0.64 33.22 -12.95
CA MET A 69 -1.70 33.36 -11.95
C MET A 69 -1.59 34.71 -11.25
N SER A 70 -2.75 35.28 -10.89
CA SER A 70 -2.81 36.42 -9.98
C SER A 70 -2.34 36.04 -8.57
N ARG A 71 -2.13 37.04 -7.70
CA ARG A 71 -1.78 36.82 -6.30
C ARG A 71 -2.84 35.99 -5.56
N ASP A 72 -4.12 36.30 -5.79
CA ASP A 72 -5.23 35.61 -5.13
C ASP A 72 -5.35 34.15 -5.60
N GLN A 73 -5.22 33.92 -6.91
CA GLN A 73 -5.18 32.56 -7.49
C GLN A 73 -4.00 31.75 -6.97
N THR A 74 -2.84 32.39 -6.82
CA THR A 74 -1.64 31.75 -6.25
C THR A 74 -1.88 31.32 -4.80
N GLN A 75 -2.58 32.14 -4.02
CA GLN A 75 -2.91 31.81 -2.63
C GLN A 75 -3.91 30.65 -2.52
N GLU A 76 -4.89 30.59 -3.41
CA GLU A 76 -5.83 29.45 -3.51
C GLU A 76 -5.11 28.17 -3.94
N ALA A 77 -4.29 28.24 -4.99
CA ALA A 77 -3.48 27.11 -5.46
C ALA A 77 -2.54 26.60 -4.36
N ALA A 78 -1.91 27.50 -3.60
CA ALA A 78 -1.06 27.12 -2.46
C ALA A 78 -1.86 26.39 -1.36
N THR A 79 -3.12 26.79 -1.13
CA THR A 79 -4.01 26.11 -0.17
C THR A 79 -4.31 24.69 -0.62
N VAL A 80 -4.61 24.48 -1.90
CA VAL A 80 -4.80 23.14 -2.47
C VAL A 80 -3.52 22.31 -2.41
N MET A 81 -2.39 22.88 -2.81
CA MET A 81 -1.09 22.21 -2.79
C MET A 81 -0.69 21.78 -1.37
N LYS A 82 -0.97 22.61 -0.36
CA LYS A 82 -0.78 22.27 1.05
C LYS A 82 -1.66 21.10 1.46
N ALA A 83 -2.96 21.17 1.14
CA ALA A 83 -3.91 20.10 1.44
C ALA A 83 -3.46 18.76 0.85
N ILE A 84 -3.13 18.71 -0.44
CA ILE A 84 -2.64 17.46 -1.05
C ILE A 84 -1.26 17.08 -0.52
N GLY A 85 -0.39 18.03 -0.14
CA GLY A 85 0.93 17.72 0.43
C GLY A 85 0.85 17.04 1.80
N GLU A 86 -0.09 17.47 2.64
CA GLU A 86 -0.26 16.99 4.01
C GLU A 86 -1.21 15.79 4.10
N GLU A 87 -2.30 15.81 3.33
CA GLU A 87 -3.41 14.85 3.44
C GLU A 87 -3.33 13.70 2.42
N TRP A 88 -2.36 13.67 1.50
CA TRP A 88 -2.38 12.73 0.36
C TRP A 88 -2.60 11.27 0.73
N ARG A 89 -2.07 10.78 1.86
CA ARG A 89 -2.27 9.38 2.28
C ARG A 89 -3.74 9.09 2.51
N ALA A 90 -4.44 10.01 3.19
CA ALA A 90 -5.87 9.90 3.44
C ALA A 90 -6.65 10.03 2.13
N LEU A 91 -6.25 10.95 1.26
CA LEU A 91 -6.90 11.12 -0.05
C LEU A 91 -6.75 9.87 -0.94
N VAL A 92 -5.57 9.24 -0.95
CA VAL A 92 -5.27 8.05 -1.78
C VAL A 92 -5.84 6.76 -1.17
N ALA A 93 -5.65 6.54 0.13
CA ALA A 93 -6.02 5.28 0.79
C ALA A 93 -7.40 5.37 1.48
N GLY A 94 -7.71 6.50 2.12
CA GLY A 94 -8.96 6.70 2.86
C GLY A 94 -10.20 6.70 1.97
N ARG A 95 -10.07 7.08 0.69
CA ARG A 95 -11.16 6.91 -0.30
C ARG A 95 -11.59 5.45 -0.49
N GLU A 96 -10.72 4.49 -0.15
CA GLU A 96 -11.03 3.05 -0.15
C GLU A 96 -11.38 2.51 1.24
N GLY A 97 -11.44 3.39 2.25
CA GLY A 97 -11.76 3.08 3.64
C GLY A 97 -10.54 2.74 4.50
N PHE A 98 -9.31 3.00 4.06
CA PHE A 98 -8.14 2.82 4.93
C PHE A 98 -8.04 3.95 5.96
N LEU A 99 -7.91 3.59 7.24
CA LEU A 99 -7.68 4.55 8.31
C LEU A 99 -6.18 4.83 8.45
N VAL A 100 -5.74 6.02 8.02
CA VAL A 100 -4.30 6.33 7.87
C VAL A 100 -3.66 7.10 9.04
N GLY A 101 -4.43 7.38 10.10
CA GLY A 101 -3.94 8.12 11.25
C GLY A 101 -2.80 7.40 11.98
N ARG A 102 -1.98 8.15 12.73
CA ARG A 102 -0.81 7.58 13.45
C ARG A 102 -1.16 6.42 14.38
N LYS A 103 -2.33 6.47 15.01
CA LYS A 103 -2.85 5.41 15.90
C LYS A 103 -3.44 4.19 15.16
N ARG A 104 -3.50 4.24 13.83
CA ARG A 104 -4.09 3.21 12.97
C ARG A 104 -3.07 2.60 12.01
N ALA A 105 -2.06 3.38 11.60
CA ALA A 105 -1.00 2.95 10.70
C ALA A 105 -0.20 1.75 11.26
N GLY A 106 -0.06 0.69 10.47
CA GLY A 106 0.81 -0.43 10.83
C GLY A 106 2.28 -0.05 10.70
N LEU A 107 2.64 0.64 9.62
CA LEU A 107 3.93 1.30 9.48
C LEU A 107 3.71 2.70 8.90
N LEU A 108 4.40 3.70 9.44
CA LEU A 108 4.30 5.07 8.96
C LEU A 108 5.69 5.61 8.64
N ARG A 109 5.92 5.92 7.35
CA ARG A 109 7.21 6.40 6.83
C ARG A 109 8.38 5.53 7.29
N GLN A 110 8.23 4.21 7.23
CA GLN A 110 9.34 3.28 7.44
C GLN A 110 10.32 3.44 6.27
N ALA A 111 11.59 3.71 6.55
CA ALA A 111 12.60 3.82 5.51
C ALA A 111 12.74 2.47 4.78
N VAL A 112 12.76 2.52 3.45
CA VAL A 112 13.29 1.42 2.65
C VAL A 112 14.79 1.40 2.88
N VAL A 113 15.34 0.23 3.17
CA VAL A 113 16.77 0.01 3.41
C VAL A 113 17.41 -0.47 2.11
N TRP A 114 18.58 0.08 1.75
CA TRP A 114 19.26 -0.28 0.50
C TRP A 114 19.45 -1.80 0.32
N GLY A 115 19.77 -2.52 1.40
CA GLY A 115 19.94 -3.98 1.39
C GLY A 115 18.67 -4.81 1.16
N GLU A 116 17.50 -4.17 1.04
CA GLU A 116 16.23 -4.81 0.69
C GLU A 116 16.05 -4.93 -0.84
N MET A 117 16.93 -4.28 -1.62
CA MET A 117 16.98 -4.41 -3.06
C MET A 117 17.72 -5.68 -3.50
N ASP A 118 17.37 -6.21 -4.66
CA ASP A 118 18.07 -7.34 -5.28
C ASP A 118 18.80 -6.96 -6.57
N ARG A 119 19.32 -7.96 -7.29
CA ARG A 119 20.10 -7.76 -8.53
C ARG A 119 19.29 -7.07 -9.64
N MET A 120 17.97 -7.02 -9.55
CA MET A 120 17.10 -6.34 -10.51
C MET A 120 16.95 -4.84 -10.20
N GLU A 121 17.73 -4.31 -9.25
CA GLU A 121 17.82 -2.88 -8.93
C GLU A 121 16.50 -2.28 -8.39
N HIS A 122 15.71 -3.10 -7.71
CA HIS A 122 14.52 -2.67 -6.98
C HIS A 122 14.34 -3.52 -5.72
N VAL A 123 13.46 -3.08 -4.82
CA VAL A 123 13.08 -3.82 -3.61
C VAL A 123 12.62 -5.23 -3.99
N ASN A 124 13.21 -6.23 -3.36
CA ASN A 124 12.88 -7.62 -3.63
C ASN A 124 11.41 -7.90 -3.27
N ASN A 125 10.74 -8.73 -4.07
CA ASN A 125 9.32 -9.02 -3.90
C ASN A 125 8.96 -9.57 -2.50
N VAL A 126 9.83 -10.39 -1.88
CA VAL A 126 9.63 -10.94 -0.53
C VAL A 126 9.57 -9.84 0.52
N MET A 127 10.23 -8.70 0.31
CA MET A 127 10.26 -7.62 1.29
C MET A 127 8.90 -6.95 1.47
N TYR A 128 8.07 -6.89 0.43
CA TYR A 128 6.70 -6.38 0.56
C TYR A 128 5.85 -7.24 1.51
N ILE A 129 6.04 -8.56 1.49
CA ILE A 129 5.38 -9.49 2.41
C ILE A 129 5.86 -9.23 3.85
N ARG A 130 7.15 -9.00 4.05
CA ARG A 130 7.71 -8.65 5.37
C ARG A 130 7.21 -7.32 5.89
N TYR A 131 7.02 -6.32 5.02
CA TYR A 131 6.42 -5.04 5.40
C TYR A 131 4.98 -5.21 5.88
N ALA A 132 4.17 -5.98 5.14
CA ALA A 132 2.80 -6.28 5.52
C ALA A 132 2.74 -7.07 6.85
N GLU A 133 3.59 -8.08 7.03
CA GLU A 133 3.70 -8.84 8.28
C GLU A 133 4.01 -7.94 9.48
N SER A 134 5.04 -7.11 9.38
CA SER A 134 5.42 -6.18 10.46
C SER A 134 4.30 -5.17 10.74
N ALA A 135 3.66 -4.66 9.68
CA ALA A 135 2.53 -3.75 9.80
C ALA A 135 1.29 -4.41 10.42
N ARG A 136 1.04 -5.71 10.20
CA ARG A 136 -0.07 -6.45 10.83
C ARG A 136 0.17 -6.64 12.33
N VAL A 137 1.41 -6.90 12.75
CA VAL A 137 1.76 -6.96 14.18
C VAL A 137 1.52 -5.60 14.84
N ASN A 138 1.98 -4.52 14.21
CA ASN A 138 1.72 -3.16 14.70
C ASN A 138 0.23 -2.78 14.66
N TRP A 139 -0.53 -3.32 13.71
CA TRP A 139 -1.98 -3.14 13.67
C TRP A 139 -2.64 -3.77 14.92
N ALA A 140 -2.25 -4.98 15.30
CA ALA A 140 -2.73 -5.60 16.55
C ALA A 140 -2.32 -4.80 17.79
N TYR A 141 -1.07 -4.31 17.82
CA TYR A 141 -0.57 -3.44 18.88
C TYR A 141 -1.38 -2.13 18.99
N ASN A 142 -1.73 -1.52 17.86
CA ASN A 142 -2.57 -0.32 17.83
C ASN A 142 -3.96 -0.59 18.40
N TYR A 143 -4.52 -1.79 18.17
CA TYR A 143 -5.76 -2.17 18.86
C TYR A 143 -5.55 -2.22 20.37
N ALA A 144 -4.49 -2.86 20.82
CA ALA A 144 -4.19 -3.01 22.23
C ALA A 144 -4.00 -1.68 22.98
N VAL A 145 -3.44 -0.66 22.32
CA VAL A 145 -3.05 0.60 23.01
C VAL A 145 -4.01 1.75 22.73
N HIS A 146 -4.70 1.76 21.60
CA HIS A 146 -5.43 2.94 21.13
C HIS A 146 -6.91 2.71 20.83
N ILE A 147 -7.30 1.50 20.45
CA ILE A 147 -8.66 1.24 19.92
C ILE A 147 -9.50 0.51 20.96
N ASP A 148 -8.93 -0.53 21.58
CA ASP A 148 -9.58 -1.38 22.58
C ASP A 148 -8.60 -1.70 23.73
N PRO A 149 -8.18 -0.69 24.50
CA PRO A 149 -7.23 -0.87 25.60
C PRO A 149 -7.77 -1.72 26.76
N GLU A 150 -9.09 -1.86 26.89
CA GLU A 150 -9.71 -2.76 27.86
C GLU A 150 -9.29 -4.22 27.64
N HIS A 151 -9.19 -4.64 26.37
CA HIS A 151 -8.72 -5.98 25.97
C HIS A 151 -7.28 -5.95 25.45
N GLY A 152 -6.48 -4.98 25.91
CA GLY A 152 -5.14 -4.76 25.38
C GLY A 152 -4.22 -5.98 25.52
N LYS A 153 -4.38 -6.75 26.61
CA LYS A 153 -3.64 -7.99 26.80
C LYS A 153 -4.01 -9.03 25.74
N GLU A 154 -5.30 -9.24 25.47
CA GLU A 154 -5.77 -10.21 24.49
C GLU A 154 -5.34 -9.84 23.07
N TRP A 155 -5.32 -8.56 22.73
CA TRP A 155 -4.77 -8.07 21.47
C TRP A 155 -3.27 -8.33 21.37
N MET A 156 -2.50 -8.10 22.44
CA MET A 156 -1.06 -8.41 22.45
C MET A 156 -0.78 -9.91 22.39
N ASP A 157 -1.55 -10.72 23.12
CA ASP A 157 -1.43 -12.17 23.09
C ASP A 157 -1.77 -12.72 21.69
N SER A 158 -2.60 -12.00 20.90
CA SER A 158 -3.00 -12.41 19.55
C SER A 158 -1.86 -12.52 18.52
N VAL A 159 -0.70 -11.93 18.80
CA VAL A 159 0.53 -12.03 18.00
C VAL A 159 1.61 -12.88 18.67
N THR A 160 1.22 -13.71 19.64
CA THR A 160 2.09 -14.63 20.38
C THR A 160 1.50 -16.04 20.35
N PRO A 161 2.24 -17.07 20.79
CA PRO A 161 1.65 -18.41 20.98
C PRO A 161 0.78 -18.52 22.24
N ASN A 162 0.51 -17.43 22.97
CA ASN A 162 -0.25 -17.47 24.21
C ASN A 162 -1.76 -17.31 23.91
N GLY A 163 -2.56 -18.32 24.25
CA GLY A 163 -4.02 -18.21 24.15
C GLY A 163 -4.54 -18.24 22.72
N PHE A 164 -5.25 -17.19 22.30
CA PHE A 164 -5.86 -17.09 20.98
C PHE A 164 -5.03 -16.19 20.10
N GLY A 165 -4.47 -16.74 19.02
CA GLY A 165 -3.62 -15.99 18.09
C GLY A 165 -4.18 -15.91 16.68
N MET A 166 -3.65 -14.95 15.94
CA MET A 166 -3.92 -14.71 14.53
C MET A 166 -2.88 -15.43 13.68
N ILE A 167 -3.35 -16.33 12.82
CA ILE A 167 -2.50 -17.07 11.88
C ILE A 167 -2.80 -16.61 10.46
N LEU A 168 -1.77 -16.20 9.72
CA LEU A 168 -1.88 -15.93 8.29
C LEU A 168 -2.17 -17.25 7.54
N LYS A 169 -3.41 -17.43 7.11
CA LYS A 169 -3.87 -18.63 6.37
C LYS A 169 -3.50 -18.56 4.90
N SER A 170 -3.65 -17.39 4.29
CA SER A 170 -3.20 -17.14 2.91
C SER A 170 -2.96 -15.66 2.68
N MET A 171 -2.12 -15.36 1.70
CA MET A 171 -1.84 -13.99 1.27
C MET A 171 -1.70 -13.94 -0.24
N ARG A 172 -2.29 -12.91 -0.84
CA ARG A 172 -2.06 -12.52 -2.24
C ARG A 172 -1.44 -11.12 -2.26
N THR A 173 -0.41 -10.92 -3.08
CA THR A 173 0.20 -9.60 -3.29
C THR A 173 0.20 -9.24 -4.77
N ASP A 174 -0.37 -8.08 -5.09
CA ASP A 174 -0.28 -7.46 -6.41
C ASP A 174 0.72 -6.31 -6.37
N TYR A 175 1.89 -6.50 -7.00
CA TYR A 175 2.93 -5.47 -7.15
C TYR A 175 2.51 -4.45 -8.23
N LYS A 176 2.62 -3.15 -7.93
CA LYS A 176 2.13 -2.07 -8.80
C LYS A 176 3.26 -1.35 -9.54
N PHE A 177 4.45 -1.26 -8.94
CA PHE A 177 5.67 -0.79 -9.60
C PHE A 177 6.92 -1.19 -8.80
N PRO A 178 8.10 -1.28 -9.44
CA PRO A 178 9.36 -1.58 -8.77
C PRO A 178 9.85 -0.37 -7.96
N MET A 179 9.66 -0.41 -6.64
CA MET A 179 10.15 0.64 -5.73
C MET A 179 11.66 0.47 -5.50
N THR A 180 12.38 1.58 -5.32
CA THR A 180 13.83 1.58 -5.14
C THR A 180 14.21 2.33 -3.87
N TRP A 181 15.45 2.14 -3.42
CA TRP A 181 16.06 3.04 -2.44
C TRP A 181 16.63 4.27 -3.16
N PRO A 182 16.55 5.49 -2.58
CA PRO A 182 15.88 5.83 -1.32
C PRO A 182 14.37 6.05 -1.48
N ASP A 183 13.58 5.47 -0.58
CA ASP A 183 12.14 5.75 -0.42
C ASP A 183 11.73 5.48 1.04
N HIS A 184 10.52 5.86 1.41
CA HIS A 184 9.86 5.42 2.63
C HIS A 184 8.52 4.77 2.25
N ILE A 185 8.12 3.78 3.04
CA ILE A 185 6.81 3.15 2.92
C ILE A 185 5.90 3.53 4.08
N SER A 186 4.61 3.59 3.79
CA SER A 186 3.56 3.54 4.81
C SER A 186 2.61 2.41 4.50
N VAL A 187 2.27 1.61 5.51
CA VAL A 187 1.48 0.38 5.36
C VAL A 187 0.24 0.45 6.22
N PHE A 188 -0.92 0.28 5.58
CA PHE A 188 -2.23 0.38 6.20
C PHE A 188 -3.00 -0.91 5.98
N HIS A 189 -3.76 -1.30 7.00
CA HIS A 189 -4.69 -2.42 6.96
C HIS A 189 -6.11 -1.89 7.12
N LYS A 190 -7.07 -2.54 6.47
CA LYS A 190 -8.50 -2.37 6.72
C LYS A 190 -9.18 -3.73 6.72
N LEU A 191 -10.30 -3.84 7.41
CA LEU A 191 -11.21 -4.97 7.22
C LEU A 191 -11.76 -4.94 5.79
N SER A 192 -11.71 -6.06 5.09
CA SER A 192 -12.30 -6.18 3.74
C SER A 192 -13.83 -6.31 3.80
N TYR A 193 -14.33 -6.90 4.88
CA TYR A 193 -15.74 -6.99 5.25
C TYR A 193 -15.87 -7.09 6.78
N LEU A 194 -17.06 -6.84 7.34
CA LEU A 194 -17.34 -7.08 8.75
C LEU A 194 -17.63 -8.58 8.96
N PRO A 195 -16.76 -9.34 9.66
CA PRO A 195 -16.99 -10.76 9.89
C PRO A 195 -18.14 -11.01 10.86
N SER A 196 -18.80 -12.16 10.70
CA SER A 196 -19.83 -12.65 11.62
C SER A 196 -19.25 -13.46 12.78
N ALA A 197 -20.04 -13.64 13.86
CA ALA A 197 -19.60 -14.34 15.07
C ALA A 197 -19.32 -15.85 14.88
N SER A 198 -19.81 -16.45 13.79
CA SER A 198 -19.60 -17.86 13.46
C SER A 198 -18.33 -18.09 12.63
N GLU A 199 -17.73 -17.04 12.08
CA GLU A 199 -16.53 -17.16 11.27
C GLU A 199 -15.29 -17.43 12.12
N SER A 200 -14.36 -18.21 11.57
CA SER A 200 -13.07 -18.56 12.19
C SER A 200 -11.88 -17.86 11.54
N SER A 201 -12.17 -16.95 10.62
CA SER A 201 -11.19 -16.12 9.93
C SER A 201 -11.83 -14.78 9.56
N PHE A 202 -10.99 -13.81 9.27
CA PHE A 202 -11.38 -12.52 8.71
C PHE A 202 -10.32 -12.09 7.70
N VAL A 203 -10.70 -11.19 6.80
CA VAL A 203 -9.82 -10.74 5.72
C VAL A 203 -9.41 -9.29 5.94
N LEU A 204 -8.10 -9.04 5.81
CA LEU A 204 -7.53 -7.70 5.80
C LEU A 204 -7.06 -7.35 4.40
N ASP A 205 -7.52 -6.20 3.88
CA ASP A 205 -6.89 -5.56 2.74
C ASP A 205 -5.70 -4.74 3.25
N VAL A 206 -4.59 -4.80 2.52
CA VAL A 206 -3.35 -4.08 2.85
C VAL A 206 -2.95 -3.17 1.70
N MET A 207 -2.61 -1.94 2.03
CA MET A 207 -2.03 -0.99 1.08
C MET A 207 -0.63 -0.59 1.53
N ILE A 208 0.36 -0.89 0.69
CA ILE A 208 1.75 -0.43 0.86
C ILE A 208 1.94 0.78 -0.05
N LEU A 209 1.96 1.98 0.54
CA LEU A 209 2.21 3.23 -0.16
C LEU A 209 3.70 3.51 -0.23
N SER A 210 4.18 3.93 -1.41
CA SER A 210 5.44 4.66 -1.54
C SER A 210 5.21 6.13 -1.19
N GLU A 211 6.07 6.67 -0.33
CA GLU A 211 6.06 8.06 0.09
C GLU A 211 6.65 8.97 -0.98
N LEU A 212 7.70 8.53 -1.68
CA LEU A 212 8.33 9.27 -2.76
C LEU A 212 7.39 9.42 -3.96
N HIS A 213 6.74 8.33 -4.36
CA HIS A 213 5.85 8.33 -5.53
C HIS A 213 4.40 8.67 -5.19
N GLN A 214 4.06 8.75 -3.89
CA GLN A 214 2.73 9.05 -3.35
C GLN A 214 1.60 8.22 -3.95
N ARG A 215 1.86 6.92 -4.14
CA ARG A 215 0.91 5.96 -4.72
C ARG A 215 1.15 4.54 -4.18
N PRO A 216 0.18 3.62 -4.30
CA PRO A 216 0.36 2.23 -3.92
C PRO A 216 1.51 1.57 -4.71
N ALA A 217 2.49 1.05 -3.99
CA ALA A 217 3.59 0.24 -4.52
C ALA A 217 3.20 -1.25 -4.60
N ALA A 218 2.42 -1.71 -3.62
CA ALA A 218 1.80 -3.03 -3.64
C ALA A 218 0.46 -3.00 -2.91
N ARG A 219 -0.38 -3.98 -3.23
CA ARG A 219 -1.62 -4.28 -2.52
C ARG A 219 -1.61 -5.72 -2.09
N CYS A 220 -2.02 -5.99 -0.87
CA CYS A 220 -2.12 -7.35 -0.37
C CYS A 220 -3.54 -7.64 0.13
N VAL A 221 -3.90 -8.92 0.10
CA VAL A 221 -5.10 -9.45 0.75
C VAL A 221 -4.64 -10.57 1.65
N GLU A 222 -4.96 -10.48 2.94
CA GLU A 222 -4.55 -11.42 3.98
C GLU A 222 -5.77 -12.10 4.57
N ASP A 223 -5.86 -13.43 4.45
CA ASP A 223 -6.86 -14.24 5.15
C ASP A 223 -6.25 -14.68 6.50
N ILE A 224 -6.82 -14.17 7.59
CA ILE A 224 -6.32 -14.37 8.95
C ILE A 224 -7.24 -15.32 9.69
N ALA A 225 -6.75 -16.49 10.06
CA ALA A 225 -7.46 -17.45 10.88
C ALA A 225 -7.26 -17.15 12.37
N VAL A 226 -8.31 -17.29 13.17
CA VAL A 226 -8.23 -17.25 14.63
C VAL A 226 -7.99 -18.67 15.16
N TYR A 227 -6.96 -18.83 15.97
CA TYR A 227 -6.51 -20.14 16.43
C TYR A 227 -6.32 -20.15 17.95
N ASP A 228 -6.87 -21.17 18.61
CA ASP A 228 -6.65 -21.45 20.03
C ASP A 228 -5.37 -22.29 20.15
N TYR A 229 -4.26 -21.66 20.52
CA TYR A 229 -2.95 -22.30 20.66
C TYR A 229 -2.89 -23.28 21.83
N LEU A 230 -3.71 -23.07 22.86
CA LEU A 230 -3.78 -23.96 24.02
C LEU A 230 -4.50 -25.27 23.67
N LYS A 231 -5.61 -25.18 22.93
CA LYS A 231 -6.39 -26.34 22.48
C LYS A 231 -6.00 -26.86 21.11
N LYS A 232 -5.04 -26.21 20.44
CA LYS A 232 -4.52 -26.57 19.11
C LYS A 232 -5.64 -26.76 18.07
N ARG A 233 -6.58 -25.82 18.02
CA ARG A 233 -7.71 -25.87 17.08
C ARG A 233 -8.13 -24.48 16.61
N LYS A 234 -8.81 -24.41 15.47
CA LYS A 234 -9.45 -23.18 15.01
C LYS A 234 -10.47 -22.70 16.04
N ALA A 235 -10.57 -21.39 16.18
CA ALA A 235 -11.55 -20.72 17.00
C ALA A 235 -12.35 -19.73 16.16
N THR A 236 -13.54 -19.37 16.61
CA THR A 236 -14.27 -18.27 16.00
C THR A 236 -13.62 -16.93 16.37
N VAL A 237 -13.90 -15.91 15.56
CA VAL A 237 -13.53 -14.52 15.90
C VAL A 237 -14.09 -14.19 17.29
N ARG A 238 -13.22 -13.64 18.15
CA ARG A 238 -13.55 -13.48 19.57
C ARG A 238 -14.54 -12.31 19.76
N PRO A 239 -15.42 -12.35 20.78
CA PRO A 239 -16.40 -11.29 21.00
C PRO A 239 -15.80 -9.88 21.12
N PHE A 240 -14.68 -9.73 21.80
CA PHE A 240 -14.00 -8.43 21.91
C PHE A 240 -13.48 -7.93 20.54
N MET A 241 -12.93 -8.84 19.72
CA MET A 241 -12.50 -8.52 18.35
C MET A 241 -13.68 -8.08 17.50
N LEU A 242 -14.82 -8.79 17.55
CA LEU A 242 -16.01 -8.42 16.79
C LEU A 242 -16.51 -7.02 17.15
N LYS A 243 -16.61 -6.70 18.44
CA LYS A 243 -17.02 -5.36 18.88
C LYS A 243 -16.06 -4.28 18.37
N ALA A 244 -14.75 -4.52 18.43
CA ALA A 244 -13.75 -3.60 17.91
C ALA A 244 -13.78 -3.49 16.36
N PHE A 245 -14.14 -4.58 15.68
CA PHE A 245 -14.32 -4.64 14.23
C PHE A 245 -15.57 -3.90 13.77
N GLU A 246 -16.68 -3.97 14.50
CA GLU A 246 -17.90 -3.20 14.23
C GLU A 246 -17.60 -1.70 14.26
N GLN A 247 -16.90 -1.24 15.29
CA GLN A 247 -16.46 0.15 15.39
C GLN A 247 -15.52 0.52 14.23
N THR A 248 -14.50 -0.29 13.99
CA THR A 248 -13.53 -0.01 12.93
C THR A 248 -14.20 0.01 11.56
N TRP A 249 -15.13 -0.91 11.29
CA TRP A 249 -15.90 -0.94 10.05
C TRP A 249 -16.71 0.33 9.85
N ALA A 250 -17.41 0.79 10.88
CA ALA A 250 -18.16 2.05 10.82
C ALA A 250 -17.23 3.25 10.54
N GLU A 251 -16.06 3.30 11.15
CA GLU A 251 -15.05 4.33 10.87
C GLU A 251 -14.51 4.25 9.42
N GLN A 252 -14.30 3.05 8.88
CA GLN A 252 -13.88 2.87 7.49
C GLN A 252 -14.92 3.42 6.51
N GLU A 253 -16.21 3.15 6.73
CA GLU A 253 -17.29 3.68 5.88
C GLU A 253 -17.40 5.21 6.01
N ALA A 254 -17.31 5.74 7.23
CA ALA A 254 -17.33 7.19 7.45
C ALA A 254 -16.13 7.88 6.78
N GLU A 255 -14.95 7.26 6.80
CA GLU A 255 -13.73 7.80 6.19
C GLU A 255 -13.86 7.88 4.66
N LYS A 256 -14.47 6.89 4.00
CA LYS A 256 -14.74 6.97 2.55
C LYS A 256 -15.56 8.20 2.21
N VAL A 257 -16.64 8.42 2.95
CA VAL A 257 -17.54 9.57 2.73
C VAL A 257 -16.80 10.89 2.98
N ARG A 258 -16.05 10.97 4.08
CA ARG A 258 -15.26 12.16 4.44
C ARG A 258 -14.24 12.50 3.36
N VAL A 259 -13.48 11.50 2.90
CA VAL A 259 -12.43 11.69 1.90
C VAL A 259 -13.01 12.03 0.54
N GLU A 260 -14.10 11.38 0.13
CA GLU A 260 -14.74 11.67 -1.16
C GLU A 260 -15.23 13.13 -1.20
N LYS A 261 -15.85 13.62 -0.13
CA LYS A 261 -16.21 15.04 0.00
C LYS A 261 -14.98 15.94 -0.13
N ARG A 262 -13.89 15.60 0.56
CA ARG A 262 -12.64 16.37 0.52
C ARG A 262 -12.01 16.40 -0.89
N ILE A 263 -12.07 15.28 -1.62
CA ILE A 263 -11.62 15.18 -3.01
C ILE A 263 -12.46 16.11 -3.90
N GLN A 264 -13.79 16.10 -3.75
CA GLN A 264 -14.69 16.95 -4.53
C GLN A 264 -14.46 18.44 -4.27
N GLU A 265 -14.22 18.82 -3.00
CA GLU A 265 -13.83 20.20 -2.64
C GLU A 265 -12.55 20.63 -3.36
N ILE A 266 -11.50 19.79 -3.32
CA ILE A 266 -10.22 20.04 -4.01
C ILE A 266 -10.44 20.15 -5.52
N GLU A 267 -11.19 19.24 -6.12
CA GLU A 267 -11.48 19.24 -7.55
C GLU A 267 -12.24 20.50 -7.99
N SER A 268 -13.22 20.93 -7.20
CA SER A 268 -13.98 22.17 -7.44
C SER A 268 -13.05 23.37 -7.40
N THR A 269 -12.25 23.53 -6.35
CA THR A 269 -11.32 24.66 -6.22
C THR A 269 -10.32 24.68 -7.39
N VAL A 270 -9.75 23.53 -7.77
CA VAL A 270 -8.85 23.47 -8.93
C VAL A 270 -9.58 23.88 -10.21
N ARG A 271 -10.83 23.45 -10.39
CA ARG A 271 -11.62 23.81 -11.58
C ARG A 271 -11.92 25.31 -11.64
N ASP A 272 -12.19 25.93 -10.50
CA ASP A 272 -12.42 27.38 -10.41
C ASP A 272 -11.14 28.15 -10.75
N ILE A 273 -9.98 27.69 -10.26
CA ILE A 273 -8.67 28.26 -10.63
C ILE A 273 -8.43 28.10 -12.14
N GLU A 274 -8.69 26.94 -12.74
CA GLU A 274 -8.52 26.71 -14.18
C GLU A 274 -9.35 27.69 -15.01
N ARG A 275 -10.65 27.85 -14.68
CA ARG A 275 -11.56 28.79 -15.35
C ARG A 275 -11.14 30.24 -15.17
N ALA A 276 -10.55 30.57 -14.03
CA ALA A 276 -10.05 31.91 -13.76
C ALA A 276 -8.67 32.18 -14.39
N THR A 277 -7.97 31.15 -14.92
CA THR A 277 -6.61 31.26 -15.49
C THR A 277 -6.62 31.02 -16.99
N TRP A 278 -6.42 29.78 -17.43
CA TRP A 278 -6.22 29.41 -18.83
C TRP A 278 -7.51 28.97 -19.54
N ASP A 279 -8.53 28.54 -18.81
CA ASP A 279 -9.79 28.00 -19.38
C ASP A 279 -10.89 29.07 -19.43
N ARG A 280 -10.55 30.24 -19.97
CA ARG A 280 -11.48 31.33 -20.31
C ARG A 280 -11.25 31.82 -21.73
N LYS A 281 -12.30 32.35 -22.37
CA LYS A 281 -12.28 32.71 -23.81
C LYS A 281 -11.26 33.80 -24.16
N ASP A 282 -10.89 34.62 -23.20
CA ASP A 282 -9.98 35.76 -23.29
C ASP A 282 -8.63 35.48 -22.62
N ALA A 283 -8.29 34.21 -22.36
CA ALA A 283 -7.04 33.85 -21.71
C ALA A 283 -5.84 34.19 -22.62
N ILE A 284 -4.93 35.00 -22.11
CA ILE A 284 -3.63 35.31 -22.74
C ILE A 284 -2.56 34.81 -21.79
N GLU A 285 -1.65 34.00 -22.31
CA GLU A 285 -0.55 33.42 -21.55
C GLU A 285 0.43 34.52 -21.09
N ASP A 286 0.78 34.52 -19.81
CA ASP A 286 1.77 35.43 -19.28
C ASP A 286 3.18 34.91 -19.59
N MET A 287 3.83 35.54 -20.56
CA MET A 287 5.18 35.18 -21.00
C MET A 287 6.30 35.75 -20.09
N GLY A 288 5.96 36.26 -18.90
CA GLY A 288 6.95 36.78 -17.94
C GLY A 288 7.57 38.11 -18.36
N GLY A 289 6.79 38.98 -18.99
CA GLY A 289 7.25 40.28 -19.45
C GLY A 289 7.70 41.18 -18.29
N SER A 290 8.99 41.54 -18.29
CA SER A 290 9.68 42.40 -17.33
C SER A 290 8.79 43.48 -16.69
N ARG A 291 8.46 43.31 -15.42
CA ARG A 291 8.02 44.39 -14.53
C ARG A 291 8.87 44.38 -13.26
#